data_AF-A0A937SBK5-F1
#
_entry.id   AF-A0A937SBK5-F1
#
_cell.length_a   1.000
_cell.length_b   1.000
_cell.length_c   1.000
_cell.angle_alpha   90.00
_cell.angle_beta   90.00
_cell.angle_gamma   90.00
#
_symmetry.space_group_name_H-M   'P 1'
#
loop_
_entity.id
_entity.type
_entity.pdbx_description
1 polymer ?
#
loop_
_entity_poly.entity_id
_entity_poly.type
_entity_poly.pdbx_seq_one_letter_code
_entity_poly.pdbx_strand_id
1 'polypeptide(L)'
;MKGGSKYQPLLEYLLQEDRPEIVLTFADIETLMGAPLPESARHNRAWWSNRSKGALQSTAWMSAGYLVKDLNFLDEQVTFHKPPQVYTVPRVNDQIQWNGELVKALRSHMGLTQAGFAKELCIRQQTVSEWEKGVYEPSRASSNYLTLVAEKATFKLESGDIA
;
A
#
# COMPACT_ATOMS: atom_id res chain seq x y z
N MET A 1 -2.74 29.10 -15.78
CA MET A 1 -2.18 28.71 -14.47
C MET A 1 -2.40 27.21 -14.33
N LYS A 2 -1.35 26.38 -14.28
CA LYS A 2 -1.53 24.92 -14.14
C LYS A 2 -2.10 24.65 -12.74
N GLY A 3 -3.38 24.30 -12.67
CA GLY A 3 -4.09 23.93 -11.44
C GLY A 3 -3.67 22.54 -10.95
N GLY A 4 -2.39 22.38 -10.59
CA GLY A 4 -1.88 21.19 -9.91
C GLY A 4 -2.01 21.34 -8.40
N SER A 5 -2.20 20.22 -7.70
CA SER A 5 -2.10 20.16 -6.24
C SER A 5 -0.72 20.65 -5.77
N LYS A 6 -0.59 21.19 -4.55
CA LYS A 6 0.73 21.56 -3.99
C LYS A 6 1.73 20.39 -3.90
N TYR A 7 1.25 19.15 -4.01
CA TYR A 7 2.05 17.93 -4.02
C TYR A 7 2.38 17.42 -5.44
N GLN A 8 2.03 18.19 -6.48
CA GLN A 8 2.31 17.86 -7.87
C GLN A 8 3.80 17.59 -8.14
N PRO A 9 4.78 18.34 -7.59
CA PRO A 9 6.19 18.05 -7.81
C PRO A 9 6.63 16.68 -7.25
N LEU A 10 6.07 16.27 -6.11
CA LEU A 10 6.34 14.95 -5.53
C LEU A 10 5.78 13.82 -6.42
N LEU A 11 4.57 14.01 -6.97
CA LEU A 11 3.99 13.08 -7.95
C LEU A 11 4.90 12.95 -9.18
N GLU A 12 5.34 14.06 -9.76
CA GLU A 12 6.20 14.08 -10.95
C GLU A 12 7.55 13.42 -10.68
N TYR A 13 8.17 13.71 -9.54
CA TYR A 13 9.41 13.06 -9.11
C TYR A 13 9.25 11.54 -9.01
N LEU A 14 8.24 11.06 -8.28
CA LEU A 14 8.01 9.63 -8.12
C LEU A 14 7.68 8.94 -9.44
N LEU A 15 6.96 9.59 -10.37
CA LEU A 15 6.68 9.04 -11.70
C LEU A 15 7.93 8.86 -12.56
N GLN A 16 8.92 9.74 -12.41
CA GLN A 16 10.20 9.63 -13.12
C GLN A 16 11.09 8.53 -12.56
N GLU A 17 10.92 8.22 -11.28
CA GLU A 17 11.67 7.18 -10.61
C GLU A 17 11.07 5.80 -10.89
N ASP A 18 11.86 4.90 -11.48
CA ASP A 18 11.47 3.52 -11.74
C ASP A 18 12.07 2.51 -10.77
N ARG A 19 12.32 2.95 -9.53
CA ARG A 19 12.88 2.11 -8.48
C ARG A 19 11.75 1.41 -7.70
N PRO A 20 11.97 0.15 -7.27
CA PRO A 20 10.98 -0.55 -6.45
C PRO A 20 10.80 0.11 -5.07
N GLU A 21 11.83 0.80 -4.59
CA GLU A 21 11.84 1.49 -3.30
C GLU A 21 12.60 2.81 -3.40
N ILE A 22 12.08 3.86 -2.77
CA ILE A 22 12.66 5.20 -2.71
C ILE A 22 12.55 5.69 -1.27
N VAL A 23 13.68 6.08 -0.70
CA VAL A 23 13.73 6.76 0.59
C VAL A 23 13.93 8.25 0.34
N LEU A 24 13.07 9.08 0.92
CA LEU A 24 13.20 10.54 0.90
C LEU A 24 13.18 11.08 2.33
N THR A 25 14.00 12.08 2.60
CA THR A 25 13.88 12.86 3.83
C THR A 25 12.74 13.86 3.72
N PHE A 26 12.25 14.37 4.86
CA PHE A 26 11.26 15.43 4.89
C PHE A 26 11.81 16.68 4.19
N ALA A 27 13.11 16.98 4.38
CA ALA A 27 13.79 18.09 3.71
C ALA A 27 13.85 17.92 2.17
N ASP A 28 14.07 16.70 1.66
CA ASP A 28 14.03 16.43 0.22
C ASP A 28 12.64 16.73 -0.34
N ILE A 29 11.60 16.28 0.36
CA ILE A 29 10.20 16.49 -0.04
C ILE A 29 9.84 17.99 0.00
N GLU A 30 10.29 18.72 1.02
CA GLU A 30 10.10 20.17 1.13
C GLU A 30 10.79 20.93 0.00
N THR A 31 12.01 20.50 -0.35
CA THR A 31 12.78 21.05 -1.47
C THR A 31 12.08 20.79 -2.81
N LEU A 32 11.58 19.56 -3.02
CA LEU A 32 10.81 19.22 -4.22
C LEU A 32 9.53 20.05 -4.35
N MET A 33 8.81 20.28 -3.24
CA MET A 33 7.58 21.07 -3.23
C MET A 33 7.83 22.58 -3.23
N GLY A 34 9.03 23.03 -2.88
CA GLY A 34 9.35 24.45 -2.63
C GLY A 34 8.61 25.04 -1.43
N ALA A 35 8.18 24.20 -0.49
CA ALA A 35 7.40 24.61 0.68
C ALA A 35 7.61 23.64 1.86
N PRO A 36 7.60 24.13 3.11
CA PRO A 36 7.73 23.28 4.28
C PRO A 36 6.54 22.32 4.40
N LEU A 37 6.82 21.11 4.88
CA LEU A 37 5.82 20.14 5.25
C LEU A 37 5.06 20.70 6.46
N PRO A 38 3.73 20.49 6.52
CA PRO A 38 2.97 20.93 7.68
C PRO A 38 3.45 20.19 8.91
N GLU A 39 3.38 20.83 10.08
CA GLU A 39 3.81 20.25 11.37
C GLU A 39 3.27 18.84 11.59
N SER A 40 2.00 18.61 11.22
CA SER A 40 1.35 17.29 11.27
C SER A 40 2.11 16.16 10.55
N ALA A 41 2.85 16.46 9.48
CA ALA A 41 3.66 15.46 8.78
C ALA A 41 4.84 14.97 9.65
N ARG A 42 5.32 15.80 10.59
CA ARG A 42 6.47 15.50 11.45
C ARG A 42 6.13 14.67 12.69
N HIS A 43 4.86 14.63 13.10
CA HIS A 43 4.45 13.92 14.32
C HIS A 43 3.21 13.03 14.15
N ASN A 44 2.53 13.06 13.00
CA ASN A 44 1.32 12.26 12.77
C ASN A 44 1.50 11.25 11.62
N ARG A 45 1.67 9.97 11.96
CA ARG A 45 1.78 8.87 10.98
C ARG A 45 0.55 8.77 10.07
N ALA A 46 -0.64 9.19 10.52
CA ALA A 46 -1.84 9.18 9.69
C ALA A 46 -1.77 10.19 8.53
N TRP A 47 -0.90 11.20 8.62
CA TRP A 47 -0.65 12.14 7.51
C TRP A 47 -0.05 11.42 6.30
N TRP A 48 0.85 10.46 6.55
CA TRP A 48 1.53 9.59 5.58
C TRP A 48 0.74 8.32 5.19
N SER A 49 -0.55 8.25 5.55
CA SER A 49 -1.36 7.07 5.24
C SER A 49 -1.70 6.96 3.76
N ASN A 50 -1.78 5.73 3.24
CA ASN A 50 -2.16 5.42 1.86
C ASN A 50 -3.68 5.50 1.65
N ARG A 51 -4.28 6.68 1.91
CA ARG A 51 -5.72 6.92 1.74
C ARG A 51 -5.96 7.93 0.61
N SER A 52 -6.92 7.68 -0.27
CA SER A 52 -7.23 8.61 -1.38
C SER A 52 -8.32 9.62 -1.02
N LYS A 53 -9.27 9.26 -0.15
CA LYS A 53 -10.41 10.13 0.20
C LYS A 53 -10.00 11.22 1.20
N GLY A 54 -10.07 12.48 0.76
CA GLY A 54 -9.85 13.65 1.62
C GLY A 54 -8.40 13.93 1.98
N ALA A 55 -7.43 13.36 1.25
CA ALA A 55 -6.00 13.51 1.52
C ALA A 55 -5.24 13.78 0.22
N LEU A 56 -5.07 15.07 -0.12
CA LEU A 56 -4.40 15.50 -1.35
C LEU A 56 -2.91 15.11 -1.39
N GLN A 57 -2.28 14.95 -0.23
CA GLN A 57 -0.88 14.54 -0.12
C GLN A 57 -0.69 13.11 -0.61
N SER A 58 -1.55 12.20 -0.16
CA SER A 58 -1.40 10.77 -0.43
C SER A 58 -1.78 10.39 -1.84
N THR A 59 -2.66 11.17 -2.47
CA THR A 59 -2.90 11.09 -3.90
C THR A 59 -1.61 11.25 -4.71
N ALA A 60 -0.63 12.06 -4.27
CA ALA A 60 0.59 12.28 -5.03
C ALA A 60 1.43 10.99 -5.22
N TRP A 61 1.74 10.27 -4.13
CA TRP A 61 2.49 9.02 -4.26
C TRP A 61 1.62 7.87 -4.77
N MET A 62 0.34 7.79 -4.37
CA MET A 62 -0.56 6.74 -4.85
C MET A 62 -0.81 6.83 -6.36
N SER A 63 -0.99 8.03 -6.91
CA SER A 63 -1.12 8.23 -8.36
C SER A 63 0.19 7.97 -9.10
N ALA A 64 1.34 8.09 -8.44
CA ALA A 64 2.64 7.67 -8.97
C ALA A 64 2.85 6.14 -8.92
N GLY A 65 1.90 5.37 -8.37
CA GLY A 65 2.02 3.93 -8.17
C GLY A 65 2.86 3.54 -6.95
N TYR A 66 3.19 4.48 -6.08
CA TYR A 66 3.91 4.22 -4.83
C TYR A 66 2.95 4.17 -3.64
N LEU A 67 3.35 3.43 -2.62
CA LEU A 67 2.73 3.39 -1.30
C LEU A 67 3.79 3.66 -0.24
N VAL A 68 3.42 4.35 0.85
CA VAL A 68 4.31 4.46 2.02
C VAL A 68 4.45 3.07 2.65
N LYS A 69 5.68 2.57 2.71
CA LYS A 69 6.08 1.30 3.34
C LYS A 69 6.45 1.51 4.79
N ASP A 70 7.31 2.49 5.05
CA ASP A 70 7.84 2.81 6.36
C ASP A 70 8.01 4.31 6.58
N LEU A 71 8.02 4.72 7.85
CA LEU A 71 8.15 6.10 8.28
C LEU A 71 8.98 6.16 9.57
N ASN A 72 10.09 6.90 9.48
CA ASN A 72 11.01 7.16 10.58
C ASN A 72 10.96 8.66 10.94
N PHE A 73 10.46 8.98 12.12
CA PHE A 73 10.39 10.36 12.61
C PHE A 73 11.70 10.86 13.22
N LEU A 74 12.58 9.97 13.66
CA LEU A 74 13.88 10.36 14.24
C LEU A 74 14.81 10.89 13.16
N ASP A 75 14.85 10.17 12.03
CA ASP A 75 15.67 10.53 10.87
C ASP A 75 14.89 11.36 9.83
N GLU A 76 13.62 11.67 10.14
CA GLU A 76 12.70 12.42 9.28
C GLU A 76 12.64 11.87 7.85
N GLN A 77 12.45 10.55 7.73
CA GLN A 77 12.48 9.82 6.47
C GLN A 77 11.20 9.04 6.24
N VAL A 78 10.80 8.98 4.97
CA VAL A 78 9.71 8.14 4.49
C VAL A 78 10.22 7.22 3.38
N THR A 79 9.81 5.96 3.45
CA THR A 79 10.12 4.96 2.44
C THR A 79 8.88 4.72 1.58
N PHE A 80 8.96 5.10 0.31
CA PHE A 80 7.97 4.77 -0.71
C PHE A 80 8.35 3.46 -1.39
N HIS A 81 7.38 2.60 -1.67
CA HIS A 81 7.59 1.39 -2.45
C HIS A 81 6.55 1.28 -3.57
N LYS A 82 6.98 0.80 -4.74
CA LYS A 82 6.06 0.34 -5.78
C LYS A 82 5.66 -1.11 -5.42
N PRO A 83 4.39 -1.37 -5.06
CA PRO A 83 3.93 -2.74 -4.94
C PRO A 83 4.12 -3.46 -6.29
N PRO A 84 4.54 -4.74 -6.30
CA PRO A 84 4.65 -5.47 -7.55
C PRO A 84 3.27 -5.57 -8.20
N GLN A 85 3.23 -5.48 -9.54
CA GLN A 85 1.99 -5.60 -10.30
C GLN A 85 1.51 -7.06 -10.42
N VAL A 86 2.41 -7.99 -10.13
CA VAL A 86 2.20 -9.43 -10.20
C VAL A 86 2.74 -10.01 -8.90
N TYR A 87 1.89 -10.73 -8.17
CA TYR A 87 2.29 -11.41 -6.95
C TYR A 87 2.45 -12.90 -7.21
N THR A 88 3.64 -13.42 -6.93
CA THR A 88 3.91 -14.85 -6.96
C THR A 88 3.26 -15.49 -5.74
N VAL A 89 2.32 -16.40 -5.97
CA VAL A 89 1.61 -17.08 -4.87
C VAL A 89 2.15 -18.49 -4.63
N PRO A 90 2.52 -18.83 -3.39
CA PRO A 90 2.81 -20.22 -3.06
C PRO A 90 1.53 -21.05 -3.18
N ARG A 91 1.68 -22.27 -3.67
CA ARG A 91 0.60 -23.25 -3.75
C ARG A 91 0.89 -24.44 -2.86
N VAL A 92 -0.12 -24.84 -2.10
CA VAL A 92 -0.09 -26.05 -1.27
C VAL A 92 -1.31 -26.90 -1.64
N ASN A 93 -1.08 -28.15 -2.04
CA ASN A 93 -2.13 -29.07 -2.50
C ASN A 93 -3.04 -28.45 -3.59
N ASP A 94 -2.42 -27.86 -4.62
CA ASP A 94 -3.09 -27.17 -5.73
C ASP A 94 -3.95 -25.97 -5.34
N GLN A 95 -3.81 -25.46 -4.11
CA GLN A 95 -4.54 -24.28 -3.63
C GLN A 95 -3.60 -23.12 -3.38
N ILE A 96 -4.06 -21.91 -3.70
CA ILE A 96 -3.35 -20.66 -3.37
C ILE A 96 -3.27 -20.54 -1.84
N GLN A 97 -2.04 -20.48 -1.32
CA GLN A 97 -1.79 -20.17 0.08
C GLN A 97 -1.69 -18.65 0.24
N TRP A 98 -2.76 -18.06 0.76
CA TRP A 98 -2.75 -16.64 1.13
C TRP A 98 -1.91 -16.43 2.39
N ASN A 99 -1.05 -15.43 2.37
CA ASN A 99 -0.29 -14.98 3.54
C ASN A 99 -0.62 -13.51 3.85
N GLY A 100 -0.04 -12.98 4.93
CA GLY A 100 -0.27 -11.60 5.36
C GLY A 100 0.08 -10.55 4.32
N GLU A 101 1.14 -10.79 3.54
CA GLU A 101 1.58 -9.87 2.49
C GLU A 101 0.60 -9.82 1.32
N LEU A 102 0.12 -10.99 0.87
CA LEU A 102 -0.88 -11.10 -0.19
C LEU A 102 -2.20 -10.47 0.23
N VAL A 103 -2.65 -10.72 1.47
CA VAL A 103 -3.86 -10.09 2.03
C VAL A 103 -3.72 -8.56 2.00
N LYS A 104 -2.59 -8.03 2.47
CA LYS A 104 -2.30 -6.59 2.49
C LYS A 104 -2.22 -6.00 1.08
N ALA A 105 -1.66 -6.75 0.14
CA ALA A 105 -1.53 -6.35 -1.26
C ALA A 105 -2.90 -6.26 -1.94
N LEU A 106 -3.74 -7.30 -1.81
CA LEU A 106 -5.11 -7.29 -2.33
C LEU A 106 -5.91 -6.13 -1.73
N ARG A 107 -5.83 -5.93 -0.42
CA ARG A 107 -6.50 -4.80 0.23
C ARG A 107 -6.04 -3.45 -0.34
N SER A 108 -4.72 -3.27 -0.49
CA SER A 108 -4.13 -2.04 -1.01
C SER A 108 -4.53 -1.79 -2.47
N HIS A 109 -4.56 -2.84 -3.28
CA HIS A 109 -5.04 -2.80 -4.67
C HIS A 109 -6.50 -2.34 -4.76
N MET A 110 -7.34 -2.78 -3.83
CA MET A 110 -8.74 -2.33 -3.74
C MET A 110 -8.89 -0.92 -3.14
N GLY A 111 -7.80 -0.28 -2.70
CA GLY A 111 -7.83 1.03 -2.05
C GLY A 111 -8.56 1.04 -0.70
N LEU A 112 -8.67 -0.10 -0.03
CA LEU A 112 -9.47 -0.27 1.19
C LEU A 112 -8.62 -0.14 2.47
N THR A 113 -9.25 0.38 3.53
CA THR A 113 -8.71 0.29 4.89
C THR A 113 -8.88 -1.13 5.43
N GLN A 114 -8.17 -1.51 6.50
CA GLN A 114 -8.38 -2.83 7.12
C GLN A 114 -9.85 -3.06 7.50
N ALA A 115 -10.53 -2.02 8.01
CA ALA A 115 -11.96 -2.08 8.32
C ALA A 115 -12.83 -2.21 7.06
N GLY A 116 -12.50 -1.48 5.99
CA GLY A 116 -13.21 -1.56 4.71
C GLY A 116 -13.09 -2.95 4.07
N PHE A 117 -11.89 -3.52 4.11
CA PHE A 117 -11.62 -4.86 3.60
C PHE A 117 -12.29 -5.94 4.44
N ALA A 118 -12.24 -5.82 5.77
CA ALA A 118 -12.96 -6.72 6.66
C ALA A 118 -14.48 -6.70 6.40
N LYS A 119 -15.05 -5.53 6.09
CA LYS A 119 -16.46 -5.40 5.71
C LYS A 119 -16.77 -6.09 4.38
N GLU A 120 -15.91 -5.94 3.36
CA GLU A 120 -16.05 -6.67 2.09
C GLU A 120 -15.99 -8.19 2.33
N LEU A 121 -15.13 -8.63 3.26
CA LEU A 121 -14.98 -10.04 3.59
C LEU A 121 -15.99 -10.57 4.63
N CYS A 122 -16.88 -9.73 5.15
CA CYS A 122 -17.80 -10.06 6.26
C CYS A 122 -17.12 -10.64 7.52
N ILE A 123 -15.91 -10.18 7.84
CA ILE A 123 -15.14 -10.60 9.02
C ILE A 123 -14.82 -9.42 9.94
N ARG A 124 -14.21 -9.70 11.09
CA ARG A 124 -13.75 -8.66 12.03
C ARG A 124 -12.48 -7.99 11.48
N GLN A 125 -12.36 -6.67 11.69
CA GLN A 125 -11.14 -5.94 11.31
C GLN A 125 -9.88 -6.50 12.00
N GLN A 126 -10.02 -7.00 13.22
CA GLN A 126 -8.92 -7.64 13.96
C GLN A 126 -8.36 -8.86 13.20
N THR A 127 -9.20 -9.65 12.53
CA THR A 127 -8.75 -10.80 11.74
C THR A 127 -7.85 -10.37 10.58
N VAL A 128 -8.22 -9.30 9.86
CA VAL A 128 -7.36 -8.73 8.80
C VAL A 128 -6.04 -8.23 9.38
N SER A 129 -6.08 -7.55 10.53
CA SER A 129 -4.87 -7.06 11.21
C SER A 129 -3.92 -8.19 11.62
N GLU A 130 -4.45 -9.30 12.13
CA GLU A 130 -3.66 -10.48 12.51
C GLU A 130 -3.05 -11.18 11.31
N TRP A 131 -3.80 -11.33 10.21
CA TRP A 131 -3.25 -11.84 8.94
C TRP A 131 -2.13 -10.95 8.43
N GLU A 132 -2.35 -9.64 8.31
CA GLU A 132 -1.36 -8.70 7.77
C GLU A 132 -0.09 -8.57 8.63
N LYS A 133 -0.18 -8.92 9.92
CA LYS A 133 0.97 -9.01 10.84
C LYS A 133 1.64 -10.38 10.84
N GLY A 134 1.11 -11.35 10.09
CA GLY A 134 1.62 -12.72 10.05
C GLY A 134 1.41 -13.51 11.34
N VAL A 135 0.41 -13.14 12.16
CA VAL A 135 0.10 -13.86 13.41
C VAL A 135 -0.38 -15.27 13.09
N TYR A 136 -1.19 -15.42 12.03
CA TYR A 136 -1.58 -16.68 11.41
C TYR A 136 -2.06 -16.43 9.98
N GLU A 137 -2.19 -17.50 9.21
CA GLU A 137 -2.64 -17.45 7.82
C GLU A 137 -4.17 -17.63 7.70
N PRO A 138 -4.82 -17.04 6.68
CA PRO A 138 -6.22 -17.29 6.39
C PRO A 138 -6.52 -18.79 6.25
N SER A 139 -7.60 -19.23 6.89
CA SER A 139 -8.10 -20.61 6.74
C SER A 139 -8.40 -20.95 5.27
N ARG A 140 -8.57 -22.23 4.94
CA ARG A 140 -8.97 -22.68 3.59
C ARG A 140 -10.22 -21.97 3.07
N ALA A 141 -11.25 -21.85 3.91
CA ALA A 141 -12.49 -21.18 3.53
C ALA A 141 -12.26 -19.68 3.25
N SER A 142 -11.47 -19.02 4.09
CA SER A 142 -11.08 -17.62 3.90
C SER A 142 -10.23 -17.42 2.64
N SER A 143 -9.30 -18.34 2.37
CA SER A 143 -8.44 -18.33 1.20
C SER A 143 -9.24 -18.47 -0.10
N ASN A 144 -10.23 -19.38 -0.14
CA ASN A 144 -11.14 -19.48 -1.30
C ASN A 144 -11.87 -18.16 -1.55
N TYR A 145 -12.32 -17.49 -0.48
CA TYR A 145 -13.03 -16.23 -0.62
C TYR A 145 -12.11 -15.08 -1.02
N LEU A 146 -10.89 -15.03 -0.49
CA LEU A 146 -9.85 -14.07 -0.91
C LEU A 146 -9.52 -14.23 -2.39
N THR A 147 -9.41 -15.46 -2.89
CA THR A 147 -9.22 -15.74 -4.32
C THR A 147 -10.37 -15.19 -5.16
N LEU A 148 -11.62 -15.43 -4.75
CA LEU A 148 -12.79 -14.88 -5.45
C LEU A 148 -12.79 -13.34 -5.47
N VAL A 149 -12.43 -12.70 -4.35
CA VAL A 149 -12.33 -11.24 -4.25
C VAL A 149 -11.19 -10.71 -5.12
N ALA A 150 -10.05 -11.40 -5.16
CA ALA A 150 -8.92 -11.05 -6.01
C ALA A 150 -9.30 -11.07 -7.50
N GLU A 151 -9.98 -12.12 -7.96
CA GLU A 151 -10.48 -12.24 -9.33
C GLU A 151 -11.45 -11.09 -9.66
N LYS A 152 -12.42 -10.83 -8.77
CA LYS A 152 -13.39 -9.73 -8.92
C LYS A 152 -12.70 -8.36 -8.99
N ALA A 153 -11.60 -8.17 -8.25
CA ALA A 153 -10.83 -6.94 -8.23
C ALA A 153 -9.78 -6.85 -9.37
N THR A 154 -9.72 -7.84 -10.28
CA THR A 154 -8.67 -7.94 -11.31
C THR A 154 -7.26 -7.88 -10.71
N PHE A 155 -7.08 -8.47 -9.54
CA PHE A 155 -5.79 -8.56 -8.86
C PHE A 155 -4.98 -9.71 -9.46
N LYS A 156 -3.81 -9.41 -10.03
CA LYS A 156 -3.00 -10.38 -10.78
C LYS A 156 -2.15 -11.22 -9.84
N LEU A 157 -2.46 -12.51 -9.79
CA LEU A 157 -1.69 -13.54 -9.10
C LEU A 157 -1.03 -14.42 -10.16
N GLU A 158 0.29 -14.59 -10.08
CA GLU A 158 1.01 -15.57 -10.89
C GLU A 158 1.39 -16.78 -10.04
N SER A 159 1.27 -17.96 -10.63
CA SER A 159 1.66 -19.20 -9.97
C SER A 159 3.18 -19.22 -9.88
N GLY A 160 3.72 -19.27 -8.66
CA GLY A 160 5.13 -19.59 -8.48
C GLY A 160 5.30 -21.09 -8.61
N ASP A 161 5.84 -21.55 -9.72
CA ASP A 161 6.33 -22.92 -9.80
C ASP A 161 7.52 -23.01 -8.84
N ILE A 162 7.32 -23.68 -7.70
CA ILE A 162 8.44 -24.09 -6.85
C ILE A 162 9.10 -25.23 -7.62
N ALA A 163 10.24 -24.93 -8.25
CA ALA A 163 11.13 -25.91 -8.86
C ALA A 163 11.71 -26.86 -7.81
#